data_AF-A0A2E7RJH2-F1
#
_entry.id   AF-A0A2E7RJH2-F1
#
_cell.length_a   1.000
_cell.length_b   1.000
_cell.length_c   1.000
_cell.angle_alpha   90.00
_cell.angle_beta   90.00
_cell.angle_gamma   90.00
#
_symmetry.space_group_name_H-M   'P 1'
#
loop_
_entity.id
_entity.type
_entity.pdbx_description
1 polymer ?
#
loop_
_entity_poly.entity_id
_entity_poly.type
_entity_poly.pdbx_seq_one_letter_code
_entity_poly.pdbx_strand_id
1 'polypeptide(L)'
;MMALIQATVREILSPWSAILFLFWVFLSGHLSFGPLPGAESLGSLAAFLSLIPIVLLFQACRMVEHRGREAWRFEEELRDPRGFRMPFAEWATTAFLVALLFLLAMLLHNKEAEKRRGTGKPVSYPLFVSHQDDTWELQHLGAAIPNTATVSALLTWETAPKTDAEGFAKTWERAITSEEALTGIIREKLPQGAVVHPEFARLLISPQSGPSLARLLFGQFFFFLPLLSLAFLLVRRGVRAELAAIGSLSLGGLAAWQPTVVLSREQLSGFEAALVQTLQWANGLLPDVGPLFAVGRHYLLSTTQLQIQSMIAWIFLGLLACVLSSHRFRKR
;
A
#
# COMPACT_ATOMS: atom_id res chain seq x y z
N MET A 1 -10.30 23.96 -22.79
CA MET A 1 -10.05 22.75 -21.96
C MET A 1 -8.66 22.19 -22.20
N MET A 2 -8.27 21.87 -23.45
CA MET A 2 -6.93 21.32 -23.75
C MET A 2 -5.76 22.20 -23.28
N ALA A 3 -5.81 23.52 -23.51
CA ALA A 3 -4.77 24.44 -23.04
C ALA A 3 -4.65 24.50 -21.50
N LEU A 4 -5.78 24.39 -20.77
CA LEU A 4 -5.81 24.35 -19.31
C LEU A 4 -5.20 23.04 -18.80
N ILE A 5 -5.49 21.91 -19.46
CA ILE A 5 -4.88 20.61 -19.15
C ILE A 5 -3.36 20.70 -19.36
N GLN A 6 -2.90 21.24 -20.49
CA GLN A 6 -1.46 21.40 -20.77
C GLN A 6 -0.74 22.28 -19.75
N ALA A 7 -1.34 23.42 -19.37
CA ALA A 7 -0.78 24.30 -18.35
C ALA A 7 -0.70 23.59 -16.97
N THR A 8 -1.77 22.90 -16.59
CA THR A 8 -1.85 22.10 -15.36
C THR A 8 -0.80 21.00 -15.34
N VAL A 9 -0.63 20.27 -16.45
CA VAL A 9 0.44 19.26 -16.59
C VAL A 9 1.81 19.92 -16.44
N ARG A 10 2.06 21.07 -17.06
CA ARG A 10 3.37 21.74 -16.99
C ARG A 10 3.71 22.26 -15.58
N GLU A 11 2.73 22.75 -14.85
CA GLU A 11 2.90 23.25 -13.47
C GLU A 11 3.06 22.10 -12.46
N ILE A 12 2.34 20.99 -12.64
CA ILE A 12 2.47 19.81 -11.77
C ILE A 12 3.74 19.03 -12.11
N LEU A 13 3.95 18.72 -13.40
CA LEU A 13 5.10 18.00 -13.92
C LEU A 13 6.10 18.97 -14.55
N SER A 14 6.91 19.60 -13.71
CA SER A 14 8.18 20.15 -14.18
C SER A 14 9.03 19.04 -14.82
N PRO A 15 9.92 19.35 -15.79
CA PRO A 15 10.79 18.37 -16.41
C PRO A 15 11.59 17.54 -15.39
N TRP A 16 12.06 18.21 -14.33
CA TRP A 16 12.81 17.56 -13.24
C TRP A 16 11.94 16.62 -12.40
N SER A 17 10.72 17.03 -12.05
CA SER A 17 9.79 16.14 -11.35
C SER A 17 9.39 14.94 -12.20
N ALA A 18 9.20 15.10 -13.52
CA ALA A 18 8.92 13.97 -14.41
C ALA A 18 10.08 12.96 -14.42
N ILE A 19 11.32 13.44 -14.50
CA ILE A 19 12.51 12.58 -14.41
C ILE A 19 12.57 11.89 -13.04
N LEU A 20 12.34 12.62 -11.95
CA LEU A 20 12.33 12.06 -10.60
C LEU A 20 11.23 11.01 -10.43
N PHE A 21 10.03 11.22 -10.97
CA PHE A 21 8.96 10.22 -10.92
C PHE A 21 9.31 8.97 -11.73
N LEU A 22 9.86 9.12 -12.94
CA LEU A 22 10.30 7.99 -13.75
C LEU A 22 11.43 7.21 -13.05
N PHE A 23 12.41 7.93 -12.51
CA PHE A 23 13.48 7.34 -11.71
C PHE A 23 12.92 6.64 -10.48
N TRP A 24 11.93 7.23 -9.80
CA TRP A 24 11.31 6.65 -8.63
C TRP A 24 10.53 5.38 -8.95
N VAL A 25 9.76 5.36 -10.03
CA VAL A 25 9.06 4.15 -10.51
C VAL A 25 10.08 3.04 -10.81
N PHE A 26 11.17 3.38 -11.49
CA PHE A 26 12.24 2.44 -11.81
C PHE A 26 12.95 1.91 -10.55
N LEU A 27 13.34 2.81 -9.64
CA LEU A 27 13.98 2.47 -8.37
C LEU A 27 13.06 1.63 -7.48
N SER A 28 11.76 1.95 -7.44
CA SER A 28 10.75 1.18 -6.71
C SER A 28 10.69 -0.25 -7.25
N GLY A 29 10.72 -0.42 -8.58
CA GLY A 29 10.84 -1.73 -9.20
C GLY A 29 12.09 -2.47 -8.73
N HIS A 30 13.28 -1.87 -8.86
CA HIS A 30 14.53 -2.50 -8.47
C HIS A 30 14.63 -2.85 -6.98
N LEU A 31 14.25 -1.94 -6.09
CA LEU A 31 14.26 -2.17 -4.66
C LEU A 31 13.26 -3.26 -4.27
N SER A 32 12.10 -3.31 -4.95
CA SER A 32 11.08 -4.34 -4.71
C SER A 32 11.41 -5.68 -5.34
N PHE A 33 12.62 -5.85 -5.88
CA PHE A 33 13.12 -7.06 -6.49
C PHE A 33 14.54 -7.39 -5.99
N GLY A 34 14.94 -6.79 -4.86
CA GLY A 34 16.24 -6.98 -4.23
C GLY A 34 16.35 -8.30 -3.45
N PRO A 35 17.58 -8.67 -3.04
CA PRO A 35 17.86 -9.96 -2.39
C PRO A 35 17.32 -10.07 -0.95
N LEU A 36 16.76 -8.99 -0.40
CA LEU A 36 16.21 -8.98 0.94
C LEU A 36 14.81 -9.59 0.95
N PRO A 37 14.55 -10.58 1.82
CA PRO A 37 13.22 -11.14 1.95
C PRO A 37 12.21 -10.07 2.39
N GLY A 38 11.05 -10.03 1.72
CA GLY A 38 10.04 -8.97 1.86
C GLY A 38 10.20 -7.79 0.89
N ALA A 39 11.39 -7.60 0.31
CA ALA A 39 11.60 -6.66 -0.79
C ALA A 39 10.84 -7.13 -2.04
N GLU A 40 10.84 -8.44 -2.30
CA GLU A 40 10.09 -9.07 -3.42
C GLU A 40 8.56 -9.09 -3.26
N SER A 41 8.01 -8.40 -2.25
CA SER A 41 6.56 -8.32 -2.06
C SER A 41 5.94 -7.17 -2.85
N LEU A 42 4.79 -7.44 -3.48
CA LEU A 42 3.99 -6.40 -4.15
C LEU A 42 3.54 -5.30 -3.18
N GLY A 43 3.42 -5.62 -1.88
CA GLY A 43 3.13 -4.67 -0.82
C GLY A 43 4.26 -3.67 -0.57
N SER A 44 5.53 -4.05 -0.75
CA SER A 44 6.68 -3.13 -0.68
C SER A 44 6.72 -2.22 -1.91
N LEU A 45 6.50 -2.78 -3.10
CA LEU A 45 6.39 -2.01 -4.34
C LEU A 45 5.29 -0.95 -4.25
N ALA A 46 4.13 -1.35 -3.76
CA ALA A 46 3.02 -0.47 -3.46
C ALA A 46 3.37 0.65 -2.46
N ALA A 47 4.16 0.34 -1.43
CA ALA A 47 4.62 1.32 -0.45
C ALA A 47 5.42 2.41 -1.16
N PHE A 48 6.42 2.01 -1.93
CA PHE A 48 7.28 2.94 -2.65
C PHE A 48 6.49 3.74 -3.70
N LEU A 49 5.61 3.08 -4.46
CA LEU A 49 4.76 3.75 -5.45
C LEU A 49 3.75 4.72 -4.83
N SER A 50 3.33 4.52 -3.57
CA SER A 50 2.42 5.44 -2.88
C SER A 50 3.02 6.83 -2.62
N LEU A 51 4.35 7.00 -2.67
CA LEU A 51 4.97 8.32 -2.58
C LEU A 51 4.65 9.19 -3.80
N ILE A 52 4.38 8.59 -4.96
CA ILE A 52 4.04 9.32 -6.19
C ILE A 52 2.75 10.14 -6.02
N PRO A 53 1.59 9.54 -5.69
CA PRO A 53 0.37 10.32 -5.47
C PRO A 53 0.50 11.29 -4.29
N ILE A 54 1.31 10.98 -3.26
CA ILE A 54 1.60 11.92 -2.17
C ILE A 54 2.30 13.17 -2.70
N VAL A 55 3.40 13.04 -3.44
CA VAL A 55 4.12 14.20 -3.98
C VAL A 55 3.26 14.98 -4.97
N LEU A 56 2.52 14.28 -5.85
CA LEU A 56 1.59 14.91 -6.79
C LEU A 56 0.48 15.69 -6.07
N LEU A 57 0.00 15.20 -4.92
CA LEU A 57 -0.97 15.91 -4.10
C LEU A 57 -0.43 17.25 -3.61
N PHE A 58 0.81 17.29 -3.09
CA PHE A 58 1.46 18.52 -2.66
C PHE A 58 1.67 19.50 -3.82
N GLN A 59 2.14 19.01 -4.97
CA GLN A 59 2.35 19.83 -6.17
C GLN A 59 1.02 20.41 -6.68
N ALA A 60 -0.02 19.58 -6.74
CA ALA A 60 -1.34 20.01 -7.16
C ALA A 60 -1.96 21.04 -6.20
N CYS A 61 -1.79 20.86 -4.88
CA CYS A 61 -2.24 21.87 -3.90
C CYS A 61 -1.51 23.21 -4.07
N ARG A 62 -0.19 23.19 -4.28
CA ARG A 62 0.61 24.40 -4.52
C ARG A 62 0.18 25.13 -5.79
N MET A 63 -0.09 24.37 -6.86
CA MET A 63 -0.62 24.90 -8.12
C MET A 63 -1.97 25.61 -7.90
N VAL A 64 -2.93 24.95 -7.24
CA VAL A 64 -4.26 25.53 -6.96
C VAL A 64 -4.15 26.78 -6.09
N GLU A 65 -3.26 26.78 -5.09
CA GLU A 65 -3.01 27.96 -4.25
C GLU A 65 -2.40 29.11 -5.05
N HIS A 66 -1.41 28.82 -5.90
CA HIS A 66 -0.73 29.82 -6.73
C HIS A 66 -1.70 30.49 -7.70
N ARG A 67 -2.48 29.71 -8.45
CA ARG A 67 -3.51 30.22 -9.37
C ARG A 67 -4.61 30.99 -8.66
N GLY A 68 -4.91 30.62 -7.42
CA GLY A 68 -5.83 31.38 -6.57
C GLY A 68 -5.35 32.80 -6.25
N ARG A 69 -4.03 33.05 -6.29
CA ARG A 69 -3.40 34.35 -6.00
C ARG A 69 -3.17 35.21 -7.26
N GLU A 70 -2.93 34.59 -8.43
CA GLU A 70 -2.54 35.29 -9.67
C GLU A 70 -3.71 35.90 -10.48
N ALA A 71 -4.87 36.17 -9.87
CA ALA A 71 -6.05 36.72 -10.54
C ALA A 71 -6.64 35.90 -11.72
N TRP A 72 -6.12 34.69 -11.99
CA TRP A 72 -6.71 33.74 -12.95
C TRP A 72 -8.18 33.45 -12.67
N ARG A 73 -8.57 33.49 -11.38
CA ARG A 73 -9.97 33.39 -10.96
C ARG A 73 -10.85 34.41 -11.67
N PHE A 74 -10.44 35.68 -11.80
CA PHE A 74 -11.29 36.69 -12.44
C PHE A 74 -11.41 36.48 -13.97
N GLU A 75 -10.32 36.09 -14.64
CA GLU A 75 -10.36 35.79 -16.08
C GLU A 75 -11.16 34.53 -16.40
N GLU A 76 -11.11 33.52 -15.54
CA GLU A 76 -11.88 32.30 -15.69
C GLU A 76 -13.33 32.44 -15.25
N GLU A 77 -13.64 33.27 -14.25
CA GLU A 77 -15.01 33.59 -13.87
C GLU A 77 -15.81 34.24 -15.01
N LEU A 78 -15.12 34.98 -15.88
CA LEU A 78 -15.70 35.52 -17.12
C LEU A 78 -15.92 34.45 -18.20
N ARG A 79 -15.13 33.37 -18.20
CA ARG A 79 -15.17 32.28 -19.21
C ARG A 79 -15.97 31.06 -18.76
N ASP A 80 -16.18 30.88 -17.46
CA ASP A 80 -16.96 29.81 -16.85
C ASP A 80 -17.91 30.36 -15.76
N PRO A 81 -19.10 30.83 -16.13
CA PRO A 81 -20.05 31.42 -15.19
C PRO A 81 -20.58 30.44 -14.14
N ARG A 82 -20.42 29.12 -14.35
CA ARG A 82 -20.80 28.09 -13.37
C ARG A 82 -19.65 27.74 -12.42
N GLY A 83 -18.40 28.06 -12.76
CA GLY A 83 -17.21 27.87 -11.92
C GLY A 83 -16.77 26.42 -11.69
N PHE A 84 -17.25 25.47 -12.51
CA PHE A 84 -16.96 24.03 -12.34
C PHE A 84 -15.80 23.53 -13.21
N ARG A 85 -15.51 24.17 -14.34
CA ARG A 85 -14.59 23.67 -15.36
C ARG A 85 -13.15 23.65 -14.89
N MET A 86 -12.68 24.73 -14.27
CA MET A 86 -11.31 24.79 -13.75
C MET A 86 -11.12 23.79 -12.59
N PRO A 87 -12.01 23.76 -11.57
CA PRO A 87 -11.98 22.74 -10.54
C PRO A 87 -11.85 21.31 -11.00
N PHE A 88 -12.70 20.95 -11.95
CA PHE A 88 -12.77 19.61 -12.47
C PHE A 88 -11.56 19.30 -13.36
N ALA A 89 -11.10 20.25 -14.19
CA ALA A 89 -9.94 20.04 -15.05
C ALA A 89 -8.65 19.84 -14.23
N GLU A 90 -8.44 20.62 -13.17
CA GLU A 90 -7.28 20.45 -12.28
C GLU A 90 -7.32 19.07 -11.62
N TRP A 91 -8.47 18.70 -11.04
CA TRP A 91 -8.65 17.43 -10.35
C TRP A 91 -8.48 16.25 -11.32
N ALA A 92 -9.15 16.30 -12.48
CA ALA A 92 -9.10 15.25 -13.49
C ALA A 92 -7.71 15.09 -14.07
N THR A 93 -6.97 16.19 -14.26
CA THR A 93 -5.59 16.13 -14.74
C THR A 93 -4.69 15.46 -13.71
N THR A 94 -4.75 15.87 -12.43
CA THR A 94 -3.93 15.23 -11.38
C THR A 94 -4.29 13.75 -11.21
N ALA A 95 -5.58 13.40 -11.21
CA ALA A 95 -6.04 12.02 -11.17
C ALA A 95 -5.52 11.20 -12.35
N PHE A 96 -5.60 11.76 -13.57
CA PHE A 96 -5.08 11.11 -14.77
C PHE A 96 -3.56 10.88 -14.68
N LEU A 97 -2.79 11.85 -14.16
CA LEU A 97 -1.35 11.69 -13.97
C LEU A 97 -1.00 10.56 -12.99
N VAL A 98 -1.73 10.45 -11.87
CA VAL A 98 -1.57 9.33 -10.93
C VAL A 98 -1.86 8.01 -11.63
N ALA A 99 -2.99 7.92 -12.35
CA ALA A 99 -3.37 6.71 -13.07
C ALA A 99 -2.33 6.30 -14.13
N LEU A 100 -1.79 7.28 -14.87
CA LEU A 100 -0.77 7.06 -15.88
C LEU A 100 0.54 6.53 -15.27
N LEU A 101 0.98 7.08 -14.13
CA LEU A 101 2.18 6.63 -13.44
C LEU A 101 2.02 5.22 -12.85
N PHE A 102 0.85 4.88 -12.32
CA PHE A 102 0.54 3.51 -11.90
C PHE A 102 0.50 2.53 -13.06
N LEU A 103 -0.06 2.93 -14.21
CA LEU A 103 -0.07 2.11 -15.41
C LEU A 103 1.36 1.87 -15.94
N LEU A 104 2.20 2.90 -15.90
CA LEU A 104 3.62 2.77 -16.25
C LEU A 104 4.35 1.82 -15.30
N ALA A 105 4.12 1.95 -13.99
CA ALA A 105 4.72 1.07 -12.98
C ALA A 105 4.31 -0.40 -13.20
N MET A 106 3.04 -0.65 -13.53
CA MET A 106 2.53 -1.96 -13.87
C MET A 106 3.20 -2.55 -15.13
N LEU A 107 3.37 -1.75 -16.19
CA LEU A 107 4.04 -2.19 -17.41
C LEU A 107 5.51 -2.56 -17.15
N LEU A 108 6.23 -1.73 -16.40
CA LEU A 108 7.62 -1.96 -16.04
C LEU A 108 7.76 -3.21 -15.15
N HIS A 109 6.88 -3.36 -14.16
CA HIS A 109 6.86 -4.54 -13.30
C HIS A 109 6.57 -5.82 -14.08
N ASN A 110 5.57 -5.82 -14.98
CA ASN A 110 5.25 -7.00 -15.78
C ASN A 110 6.41 -7.45 -16.66
N LYS A 111 7.15 -6.51 -17.26
CA LYS A 111 8.34 -6.81 -18.06
C LYS A 111 9.45 -7.45 -17.23
N GLU A 112 9.70 -6.94 -16.02
CA GLU A 112 10.73 -7.50 -15.13
C GLU A 112 10.29 -8.85 -14.54
N ALA A 113 9.01 -8.97 -14.19
CA ALA A 113 8.41 -10.21 -13.72
C ALA A 113 8.45 -11.30 -14.79
N GLU A 114 8.19 -10.98 -16.07
CA GLU A 114 8.27 -11.91 -17.19
C GLU A 114 9.70 -12.43 -17.39
N LYS A 115 10.70 -11.54 -17.32
CA LYS A 115 12.12 -11.91 -17.37
C LYS A 115 12.52 -12.89 -16.26
N ARG A 116 11.94 -12.76 -15.06
CA ARG A 116 12.17 -13.66 -13.92
C ARG A 116 11.34 -14.94 -13.98
N ARG A 117 10.09 -14.88 -14.47
CA ARG A 117 9.17 -16.02 -14.64
C ARG A 117 9.68 -17.10 -15.57
N GLY A 118 10.58 -16.78 -16.50
CA GLY A 118 11.27 -17.78 -17.34
C GLY A 118 11.97 -18.89 -16.54
N THR A 119 12.13 -18.75 -15.22
CA THR A 119 12.69 -19.78 -14.34
C THR A 119 11.66 -20.65 -13.59
N GLY A 120 10.41 -20.20 -13.44
CA GLY A 120 9.31 -20.93 -12.78
C GLY A 120 9.54 -21.38 -11.32
N LYS A 121 10.70 -21.09 -10.73
CA LYS A 121 11.09 -21.61 -9.41
C LYS A 121 10.74 -20.62 -8.30
N PRO A 122 10.21 -21.09 -7.15
CA PRO A 122 10.06 -20.26 -5.97
C PRO A 122 11.42 -19.75 -5.50
N VAL A 123 11.43 -18.54 -4.95
CA VAL A 123 12.64 -17.96 -4.36
C VAL A 123 12.80 -18.54 -2.96
N SER A 124 13.99 -19.07 -2.67
CA SER A 124 14.29 -19.75 -1.40
C SER A 124 15.11 -18.86 -0.47
N TYR A 125 14.64 -18.66 0.75
CA TYR A 125 15.35 -17.94 1.81
C TYR A 125 15.72 -18.90 2.95
N PRO A 126 16.94 -18.82 3.52
CA PRO A 126 17.31 -19.64 4.67
C PRO A 126 16.47 -19.29 5.89
N LEU A 127 16.10 -20.32 6.66
CA LEU A 127 15.46 -20.16 7.97
C LEU A 127 16.47 -20.47 9.08
N PHE A 128 16.36 -19.73 10.18
CA PHE A 128 17.05 -20.04 11.43
C PHE A 128 16.26 -21.12 12.15
N VAL A 129 16.95 -22.16 12.57
CA VAL A 129 16.33 -23.32 13.22
C VAL A 129 16.81 -23.37 14.66
N SER A 130 15.87 -23.41 15.58
CA SER A 130 16.11 -23.67 17.00
C SER A 130 15.17 -24.75 17.50
N HIS A 131 15.62 -25.52 18.47
CA HIS A 131 14.84 -26.59 19.09
C HIS A 131 14.69 -26.30 20.58
N GLN A 132 13.45 -26.28 21.08
CA GLN A 132 13.16 -26.14 22.50
C GLN A 132 12.10 -27.16 22.91
N ASP A 133 12.42 -27.95 23.93
CA ASP A 133 11.63 -29.07 24.43
C ASP A 133 11.31 -30.09 23.33
N ASP A 134 10.06 -30.09 22.82
CA ASP A 134 9.56 -30.94 21.72
C ASP A 134 9.07 -30.10 20.51
N THR A 135 9.41 -28.81 20.48
CA THR A 135 8.94 -27.89 19.45
C THR A 135 10.11 -27.32 18.66
N TRP A 136 10.01 -27.43 17.34
CA TRP A 136 10.94 -26.80 16.42
C TRP A 136 10.46 -25.40 16.11
N GLU A 137 11.33 -24.42 16.31
CA GLU A 137 11.08 -23.03 15.98
C GLU A 137 11.93 -22.66 14.76
N LEU A 138 11.24 -22.32 13.67
CA LEU A 138 11.81 -21.91 12.41
C LEU A 138 11.55 -20.41 12.24
N GLN A 139 12.61 -19.62 12.26
CA GLN A 139 12.53 -18.17 12.23
C GLN A 139 13.11 -17.60 10.95
N HIS A 140 12.43 -16.59 10.44
CA HIS A 140 12.94 -15.73 9.39
C HIS A 140 13.36 -14.39 10.01
N LEU A 141 14.64 -13.98 9.88
CA LEU A 141 15.30 -12.85 10.56
C LEU A 141 14.45 -11.58 10.74
N GLY A 142 13.60 -11.55 11.77
CA GLY A 142 12.85 -10.38 12.22
C GLY A 142 11.89 -9.73 11.20
N ALA A 143 11.61 -10.38 10.07
CA ALA A 143 10.78 -9.82 9.01
C ALA A 143 9.53 -10.66 8.77
N ALA A 144 8.38 -9.98 8.69
CA ALA A 144 7.11 -10.59 8.34
C ALA A 144 7.20 -11.27 6.96
N ILE A 145 6.57 -12.42 6.85
CA ILE A 145 6.66 -13.32 5.70
C ILE A 145 5.33 -13.27 4.92
N PRO A 146 5.30 -13.44 3.59
CA PRO A 146 4.02 -13.54 2.86
C PRO A 146 3.20 -14.77 3.25
N ASN A 147 1.89 -14.64 3.51
CA ASN A 147 0.99 -15.79 3.82
C ASN A 147 0.93 -16.86 2.72
N THR A 148 1.40 -16.55 1.51
CA THR A 148 1.50 -17.49 0.39
C THR A 148 2.81 -18.29 0.41
N ALA A 149 3.69 -18.02 1.38
CA ALA A 149 4.96 -18.72 1.49
C ALA A 149 4.73 -20.14 2.02
N THR A 150 5.56 -21.05 1.54
CA THR A 150 5.65 -22.41 2.05
C THR A 150 6.99 -22.55 2.78
N VAL A 151 6.96 -23.22 3.92
CA VAL A 151 8.16 -23.67 4.60
C VAL A 151 8.51 -25.03 4.02
N SER A 152 9.78 -25.23 3.68
CA SER A 152 10.33 -26.50 3.24
C SER A 152 11.53 -26.82 4.12
N ALA A 153 11.54 -28.00 4.73
CA ALA A 153 12.63 -28.44 5.59
C ALA A 153 12.93 -29.92 5.34
N LEU A 154 14.21 -30.30 5.43
CA LEU A 154 14.60 -31.70 5.41
C LEU A 154 14.51 -32.25 6.83
N LEU A 155 13.66 -33.25 7.02
CA LEU A 155 13.53 -34.03 8.25
C LEU A 155 14.35 -35.30 8.11
N THR A 156 15.12 -35.64 9.14
CA THR A 156 15.81 -36.92 9.25
C THR A 156 15.48 -37.63 10.55
N TRP A 157 15.61 -38.94 10.56
CA TRP A 157 15.41 -39.77 11.75
C TRP A 157 16.63 -40.66 11.97
N GLU A 158 17.04 -40.83 13.22
CA GLU A 158 18.05 -41.83 13.57
C GLU A 158 17.53 -43.27 13.35
N THR A 159 16.23 -43.47 13.59
CA THR A 159 15.52 -44.73 13.34
C THR A 159 14.33 -44.50 12.44
N ALA A 160 14.26 -45.24 11.32
CA ALA A 160 13.19 -45.10 10.34
C ALA A 160 11.80 -45.24 11.01
N PRO A 161 10.89 -44.28 10.78
CA PRO A 161 9.55 -44.36 11.33
C PRO A 161 8.81 -45.59 10.82
N LYS A 162 8.08 -46.28 11.70
CA LYS A 162 7.45 -47.59 11.43
C LYS A 162 6.41 -47.57 10.30
N THR A 163 6.00 -46.39 9.83
CA THR A 163 4.87 -46.18 8.91
C THR A 163 5.26 -45.66 7.53
N ASP A 164 6.50 -45.21 7.30
CA ASP A 164 6.91 -44.63 6.01
C ASP A 164 7.87 -45.57 5.26
N ALA A 165 7.54 -45.86 4.00
CA ALA A 165 8.37 -46.66 3.09
C ALA A 165 9.57 -45.87 2.51
N GLU A 166 9.67 -44.57 2.79
CA GLU A 166 10.56 -43.62 2.09
C GLU A 166 11.92 -43.36 2.79
N GLY A 167 12.26 -44.11 3.84
CA GLY A 167 13.61 -44.09 4.43
C GLY A 167 13.82 -43.05 5.54
N PHE A 168 15.08 -42.85 5.94
CA PHE A 168 15.49 -42.05 7.11
C PHE A 168 15.45 -40.53 6.88
N ALA A 169 14.99 -40.07 5.71
CA ALA A 169 14.95 -38.65 5.35
C ALA A 169 13.70 -38.33 4.53
N LYS A 170 13.05 -37.18 4.81
CA LYS A 170 11.85 -36.73 4.12
C LYS A 170 11.83 -35.21 4.03
N THR A 171 11.48 -34.68 2.87
CA THR A 171 11.19 -33.26 2.73
C THR A 171 9.80 -32.98 3.28
N TRP A 172 9.72 -32.13 4.29
CA TRP A 172 8.48 -31.63 4.86
C TRP A 172 8.19 -30.26 4.28
N GLU A 173 6.98 -30.10 3.73
CA GLU A 173 6.52 -28.82 3.21
C GLU A 173 5.16 -28.46 3.80
N ARG A 174 5.02 -27.21 4.24
CA ARG A 174 3.76 -26.69 4.80
C ARG A 174 3.54 -25.24 4.42
N ALA A 175 2.30 -24.87 4.14
CA ALA A 175 1.91 -23.46 4.08
C ALA A 175 1.96 -22.84 5.48
N ILE A 176 2.39 -21.58 5.57
CA ILE A 176 2.35 -20.83 6.82
C ILE A 176 0.95 -20.27 7.09
N THR A 177 0.62 -20.10 8.36
CA THR A 177 -0.61 -19.42 8.80
C THR A 177 -0.46 -17.90 8.76
N SER A 178 -1.58 -17.18 8.80
CA SER A 178 -1.55 -15.71 8.85
C SER A 178 -0.87 -15.15 10.11
N GLU A 179 -0.91 -15.87 11.23
CA GLU A 179 -0.26 -15.47 12.48
C GLU A 179 1.26 -15.66 12.40
N GLU A 180 1.72 -16.79 11.89
CA GLU A 180 3.15 -17.08 11.65
C GLU A 180 3.76 -16.12 10.63
N ALA A 181 2.99 -15.75 9.61
CA ALA A 181 3.39 -14.75 8.63
C ALA A 181 3.60 -13.36 9.23
N LEU A 182 2.77 -12.96 10.21
CA LEU A 182 2.89 -11.67 10.90
C LEU A 182 4.08 -11.62 11.85
N THR A 183 4.34 -12.72 12.56
CA THR A 183 5.43 -12.84 13.54
C THR A 183 6.76 -13.17 12.89
N GLY A 184 6.75 -13.82 11.72
CA GLY A 184 7.94 -14.37 11.08
C GLY A 184 8.51 -15.61 11.81
N ILE A 185 7.73 -16.15 12.75
CA ILE A 185 8.10 -17.26 13.62
C ILE A 185 7.12 -18.41 13.35
N ILE A 186 7.64 -19.55 12.92
CA ILE A 186 6.88 -20.78 12.73
C ILE A 186 7.26 -21.73 13.87
N ARG A 187 6.28 -22.14 14.67
CA ARG A 187 6.47 -23.10 15.75
C ARG A 187 5.74 -24.38 15.40
N GLU A 188 6.49 -25.44 15.16
CA GLU A 188 5.91 -26.71 14.76
C GLU A 188 6.35 -27.86 15.65
N LYS A 189 5.38 -28.67 16.05
CA LYS A 189 5.64 -29.99 16.64
C LYS A 189 5.79 -31.00 15.53
N LEU A 190 7.03 -31.41 15.28
CA LEU A 190 7.35 -32.40 14.26
C LEU A 190 7.13 -33.83 14.77
N PRO A 191 7.05 -34.83 13.87
CA PRO A 191 6.93 -36.23 14.26
C PRO A 191 8.03 -36.66 15.23
N GLN A 192 7.72 -37.57 16.16
CA GLN A 192 8.69 -38.04 17.16
C GLN A 192 9.97 -38.56 16.50
N GLY A 193 11.12 -38.14 17.05
CA GLY A 193 12.45 -38.52 16.56
C GLY A 193 12.90 -37.82 15.28
N ALA A 194 12.11 -36.88 14.73
CA ALA A 194 12.49 -36.08 13.58
C ALA A 194 13.47 -34.95 13.98
N VAL A 195 14.56 -34.84 13.24
CA VAL A 195 15.56 -33.78 13.36
C VAL A 195 15.49 -32.89 12.11
N VAL A 196 15.42 -31.57 12.31
CA VAL A 196 15.47 -30.61 11.20
C VAL A 196 16.91 -30.25 10.90
N HIS A 197 17.31 -30.35 9.63
CA HIS A 197 18.60 -29.86 9.17
C HIS A 197 18.56 -28.35 8.90
N PRO A 198 19.31 -27.52 9.66
CA PRO A 198 19.28 -26.07 9.47
C PRO A 198 19.73 -25.63 8.08
N GLU A 199 20.70 -26.33 7.46
CA GLU A 199 21.17 -26.01 6.11
C GLU A 199 20.10 -26.16 5.02
N PHE A 200 19.07 -26.98 5.24
CA PHE A 200 17.99 -27.28 4.30
C PHE A 200 16.64 -26.66 4.68
N ALA A 201 16.55 -26.01 5.85
CA ALA A 201 15.38 -25.23 6.21
C ALA A 201 15.31 -23.97 5.35
N ARG A 202 14.27 -23.90 4.52
CA ARG A 202 14.03 -22.83 3.56
C ARG A 202 12.59 -22.34 3.66
N LEU A 203 12.45 -21.04 3.51
CA LEU A 203 11.20 -20.41 3.18
C LEU A 203 11.13 -20.25 1.66
N LEU A 204 10.09 -20.79 1.05
CA LEU A 204 9.82 -20.74 -0.38
C LEU A 204 8.71 -19.72 -0.63
N ILE A 205 9.01 -18.69 -1.41
CA ILE A 205 8.04 -17.69 -1.81
C ILE A 205 7.78 -17.85 -3.31
N SER A 206 6.55 -18.24 -3.66
CA SER A 206 6.14 -18.31 -5.05
C SER A 206 6.06 -16.91 -5.67
N PRO A 207 6.47 -16.73 -6.93
CA PRO A 207 6.31 -15.45 -7.63
C PRO A 207 4.83 -15.07 -7.69
N GLN A 208 4.47 -13.90 -7.16
CA GLN A 208 3.09 -13.41 -7.19
C GLN A 208 2.64 -13.13 -8.64
N SER A 209 1.33 -13.27 -8.90
CA SER A 209 0.77 -13.13 -10.24
C SER A 209 0.47 -11.66 -10.59
N GLY A 210 0.76 -11.20 -11.82
CA GLY A 210 0.47 -9.83 -12.29
C GLY A 210 -0.95 -9.26 -12.02
N PRO A 211 -2.04 -10.07 -12.04
CA PRO A 211 -3.38 -9.60 -11.66
C PRO A 211 -3.49 -9.02 -10.24
N SER A 212 -2.60 -9.44 -9.33
CA SER A 212 -2.61 -8.99 -7.92
C SER A 212 -2.00 -7.59 -7.74
N LEU A 213 -1.05 -7.18 -8.58
CA LEU A 213 -0.51 -5.81 -8.60
C LEU A 213 -1.52 -4.82 -9.19
N ALA A 214 -2.19 -5.19 -10.28
CA ALA A 214 -3.21 -4.33 -10.90
C ALA A 214 -4.34 -4.00 -9.90
N ARG A 215 -4.82 -4.99 -9.15
CA ARG A 215 -5.82 -4.79 -8.09
C ARG A 215 -5.31 -3.87 -6.98
N LEU A 216 -4.04 -4.03 -6.58
CA LEU A 216 -3.40 -3.19 -5.56
C LEU A 216 -3.34 -1.72 -6.01
N LEU A 217 -2.75 -1.45 -7.17
CA LEU A 217 -2.60 -0.08 -7.68
C LEU A 217 -3.95 0.58 -7.96
N PHE A 218 -4.94 -0.21 -8.38
CA PHE A 218 -6.32 0.25 -8.49
C PHE A 218 -6.88 0.64 -7.13
N GLY A 219 -6.75 -0.20 -6.10
CA GLY A 219 -7.13 0.14 -4.73
C GLY A 219 -6.48 1.44 -4.24
N GLN A 220 -5.18 1.58 -4.43
CA GLN A 220 -4.45 2.79 -4.05
C GLN A 220 -4.95 4.03 -4.81
N PHE A 221 -5.24 3.89 -6.10
CA PHE A 221 -5.80 4.98 -6.89
C PHE A 221 -7.13 5.47 -6.28
N PHE A 222 -8.05 4.55 -5.97
CA PHE A 222 -9.33 4.90 -5.34
C PHE A 222 -9.18 5.39 -3.90
N PHE A 223 -8.13 4.99 -3.20
CA PHE A 223 -7.80 5.56 -1.89
C PHE A 223 -7.42 7.05 -2.02
N PHE A 224 -6.55 7.42 -2.96
CA PHE A 224 -6.05 8.79 -3.10
C PHE A 224 -7.04 9.77 -3.75
N LEU A 225 -8.00 9.29 -4.56
CA LEU A 225 -8.96 10.17 -5.25
C LEU A 225 -9.76 11.08 -4.29
N PRO A 226 -10.39 10.56 -3.21
CA PRO A 226 -11.09 11.41 -2.24
C PRO A 226 -10.16 12.36 -1.48
N LEU A 227 -8.92 11.94 -1.20
CA LEU A 227 -7.93 12.77 -0.53
C LEU A 227 -7.52 13.97 -1.38
N LEU A 228 -7.40 13.76 -2.70
CA LEU A 228 -7.16 14.82 -3.67
C LEU A 228 -8.32 15.82 -3.70
N SER A 229 -9.57 15.33 -3.75
CA SER A 229 -10.76 16.18 -3.73
C SER A 229 -10.86 17.00 -2.44
N LEU A 230 -10.57 16.38 -1.30
CA LEU A 230 -10.56 17.05 0.01
C LEU A 230 -9.48 18.12 0.09
N ALA A 231 -8.26 17.83 -0.35
CA ALA A 231 -7.17 18.80 -0.35
C ALA A 231 -7.51 20.02 -1.22
N PHE A 232 -8.08 19.80 -2.41
CA PHE A 232 -8.50 20.89 -3.30
C PHE A 232 -9.61 21.74 -2.68
N LEU A 233 -10.58 21.11 -2.02
CA LEU A 233 -11.60 21.81 -1.24
C LEU A 233 -10.94 22.71 -0.18
N LEU A 234 -10.02 22.17 0.63
CA LEU A 234 -9.34 22.91 1.69
C LEU A 234 -8.55 24.10 1.15
N VAL A 235 -7.76 23.92 0.08
CA VAL A 235 -7.01 25.01 -0.55
C VAL A 235 -7.96 26.11 -1.05
N ARG A 236 -9.07 25.74 -1.68
CA ARG A 236 -10.06 26.73 -2.14
C ARG A 236 -10.80 27.43 -1.00
N ARG A 237 -10.86 26.82 0.18
CA ARG A 237 -11.35 27.46 1.42
C ARG A 237 -10.34 28.36 2.10
N GLY A 238 -9.13 28.50 1.53
CA GLY A 238 -8.09 29.40 2.04
C GLY A 238 -7.09 28.73 2.97
N VAL A 239 -7.12 27.39 3.08
CA VAL A 239 -6.06 26.64 3.78
C VAL A 239 -4.81 26.65 2.90
N ARG A 240 -3.62 26.84 3.50
CA ARG A 240 -2.34 26.76 2.77
C ARG A 240 -2.17 25.38 2.14
N ALA A 241 -1.56 25.32 0.95
CA ALA A 241 -1.42 24.09 0.17
C ALA A 241 -0.83 22.91 0.98
N GLU A 242 0.24 23.17 1.72
CA GLU A 242 0.93 22.15 2.51
C GLU A 242 0.06 21.61 3.64
N LEU A 243 -0.66 22.49 4.34
CA LEU A 243 -1.58 22.10 5.41
C LEU A 243 -2.80 21.35 4.87
N ALA A 244 -3.29 21.71 3.69
CA ALA A 244 -4.38 21.00 3.03
C ALA A 244 -3.96 19.58 2.61
N ALA A 245 -2.76 19.41 2.06
CA ALA A 245 -2.20 18.12 1.70
C ALA A 245 -1.91 17.25 2.94
N ILE A 246 -1.29 17.80 3.98
CA ILE A 246 -1.07 17.08 5.24
C ILE A 246 -2.41 16.71 5.87
N GLY A 247 -3.37 17.64 5.94
CA GLY A 247 -4.68 17.39 6.53
C GLY A 247 -5.46 16.28 5.82
N SER A 248 -5.44 16.25 4.48
CA SER A 248 -6.09 15.17 3.74
C SER A 248 -5.37 13.83 3.92
N LEU A 249 -4.03 13.81 3.89
CA LEU A 249 -3.26 12.59 4.14
C LEU A 249 -3.45 12.05 5.56
N SER A 250 -3.52 12.92 6.57
CA SER A 250 -3.82 12.55 7.95
C SER A 250 -5.21 11.93 8.08
N LEU A 251 -6.21 12.45 7.35
CA LEU A 251 -7.56 11.86 7.32
C LEU A 251 -7.56 10.49 6.64
N GLY A 252 -6.81 10.32 5.54
CA GLY A 252 -6.61 9.03 4.90
C GLY A 252 -5.86 8.02 5.78
N GLY A 253 -4.83 8.49 6.49
CA GLY A 253 -4.07 7.69 7.44
C GLY A 253 -4.91 7.27 8.64
N LEU A 254 -5.76 8.16 9.15
CA LEU A 254 -6.74 7.83 10.20
C LEU A 254 -7.75 6.80 9.71
N ALA A 255 -8.27 6.93 8.48
CA ALA A 255 -9.22 5.96 7.90
C ALA A 255 -8.58 4.58 7.63
N ALA A 256 -7.31 4.56 7.22
CA ALA A 256 -6.55 3.33 6.97
C ALA A 256 -5.95 2.74 8.26
N TRP A 257 -6.03 3.46 9.38
CA TRP A 257 -5.50 2.99 10.65
C TRP A 257 -6.31 1.79 11.14
N GLN A 258 -5.69 0.63 11.12
CA GLN A 258 -6.20 -0.55 11.79
C GLN A 258 -5.57 -0.60 13.18
N PRO A 259 -6.34 -0.47 14.26
CA PRO A 259 -5.82 -0.70 15.59
C PRO A 259 -5.56 -2.21 15.73
N THR A 260 -4.45 -2.69 15.17
CA THR A 260 -3.97 -4.03 15.47
C THR A 260 -3.64 -4.07 16.95
N VAL A 261 -4.49 -4.79 17.68
CA VAL A 261 -4.16 -5.77 18.74
C VAL A 261 -2.83 -5.48 19.46
N VAL A 262 -2.85 -5.36 20.79
CA VAL A 262 -1.72 -5.05 21.70
C VAL A 262 -1.48 -3.56 22.01
N LEU A 263 -2.55 -2.82 22.25
CA LEU A 263 -2.52 -1.96 23.44
C LEU A 263 -3.56 -2.57 24.36
N SER A 264 -3.11 -3.49 25.22
CA SER A 264 -3.97 -3.96 26.30
C SER A 264 -4.52 -2.71 26.99
N ARG A 265 -5.86 -2.59 27.11
CA ARG A 265 -6.51 -1.45 27.78
C ARG A 265 -5.95 -1.21 29.19
N GLU A 266 -5.24 -2.20 29.72
CA GLU A 266 -4.55 -2.21 31.02
C GLU A 266 -3.18 -1.50 31.01
N GLN A 267 -2.53 -1.33 29.85
CA GLN A 267 -1.21 -0.67 29.73
C GLN A 267 -1.28 0.82 29.40
N LEU A 268 -2.41 1.32 28.89
CA LEU A 268 -2.61 2.73 28.61
C LEU A 268 -3.27 3.42 29.80
N SER A 269 -2.57 4.33 30.47
CA SER A 269 -3.14 5.17 31.53
C SER A 269 -3.14 6.65 31.13
N GLY A 270 -4.16 7.39 31.58
CA GLY A 270 -4.22 8.85 31.40
C GLY A 270 -4.45 9.33 29.97
N PHE A 271 -3.65 10.30 29.53
CA PHE A 271 -3.82 11.03 28.27
C PHE A 271 -3.73 10.15 27.02
N GLU A 272 -2.84 9.15 27.01
CA GLU A 272 -2.65 8.26 25.86
C GLU A 272 -3.89 7.39 25.61
N ALA A 273 -4.52 6.90 26.67
CA ALA A 273 -5.78 6.16 26.58
C ALA A 273 -6.90 7.04 25.99
N ALA A 274 -7.00 8.30 26.45
CA ALA A 274 -7.98 9.25 25.93
C ALA A 274 -7.73 9.60 24.45
N LEU A 275 -6.46 9.78 24.06
CA LEU A 275 -6.09 10.05 22.67
C LEU A 275 -6.42 8.85 21.77
N VAL A 276 -6.04 7.64 22.18
CA VAL A 276 -6.35 6.41 21.44
C VAL A 276 -7.86 6.21 21.31
N GLN A 277 -8.64 6.44 22.37
CA GLN A 277 -10.10 6.38 22.30
C GLN A 277 -10.68 7.43 21.34
N THR A 278 -10.15 8.66 21.37
CA THR A 278 -10.59 9.72 20.47
C THR A 278 -10.29 9.38 19.01
N LEU A 279 -9.11 8.83 18.74
CA LEU A 279 -8.72 8.38 17.40
C LEU A 279 -9.56 7.17 16.94
N GLN A 280 -9.85 6.22 17.83
CA GLN A 280 -10.72 5.07 17.52
C GLN A 280 -12.15 5.52 17.22
N TRP A 281 -12.68 6.45 18.01
CA TRP A 281 -13.99 7.03 17.76
C TRP A 281 -14.03 7.77 16.41
N ALA A 282 -13.01 8.58 16.12
CA ALA A 282 -12.90 9.30 14.86
C ALA A 282 -12.72 8.37 13.65
N ASN A 283 -11.93 7.30 13.79
CA ASN A 283 -11.81 6.25 12.78
C ASN A 283 -13.16 5.55 12.52
N GLY A 284 -13.95 5.28 13.55
CA GLY A 284 -15.29 4.68 13.44
C GLY A 284 -16.34 5.53 12.70
N LEU A 285 -16.07 6.82 12.47
CA LEU A 285 -16.90 7.71 11.65
C LEU A 285 -16.53 7.68 10.16
N LEU A 286 -15.40 7.07 9.81
CA LEU A 286 -14.89 7.02 8.45
C LEU A 286 -15.18 5.64 7.83
N PRO A 287 -15.36 5.57 6.50
CA PRO A 287 -15.43 4.28 5.81
C PRO A 287 -14.14 3.48 6.02
N ASP A 288 -14.26 2.16 6.14
CA ASP A 288 -13.07 1.29 6.20
C ASP A 288 -12.36 1.26 4.84
N VAL A 289 -11.21 1.93 4.77
CA VAL A 289 -10.37 2.00 3.56
C VAL A 289 -9.13 1.13 3.65
N GLY A 290 -8.98 0.34 4.72
CA GLY A 290 -7.89 -0.63 4.87
C GLY A 290 -7.73 -1.55 3.65
N PRO A 291 -8.82 -2.05 3.03
CA PRO A 291 -8.72 -2.84 1.80
C PRO A 291 -8.23 -2.08 0.56
N LEU A 292 -8.38 -0.74 0.53
CA LEU A 292 -7.98 0.12 -0.59
C LEU A 292 -6.52 0.55 -0.50
N PHE A 293 -6.03 0.86 0.71
CA PHE A 293 -4.64 1.24 0.94
C PHE A 293 -3.85 0.08 1.53
N ALA A 294 -3.58 -0.89 0.66
CA ALA A 294 -2.96 -2.15 1.07
C ALA A 294 -1.45 -2.10 0.81
N VAL A 295 -0.69 -1.76 1.85
CA VAL A 295 0.77 -1.60 1.81
C VAL A 295 1.43 -2.51 2.85
N GLY A 296 2.62 -3.05 2.52
CA GLY A 296 3.38 -3.91 3.44
C GLY A 296 2.55 -5.09 3.96
N ARG A 297 2.43 -5.23 5.29
CA ARG A 297 1.68 -6.31 5.97
C ARG A 297 0.17 -6.29 5.67
N HIS A 298 -0.42 -5.13 5.41
CA HIS A 298 -1.87 -4.97 5.15
C HIS A 298 -2.28 -5.39 3.73
N TYR A 299 -1.33 -5.43 2.77
CA TYR A 299 -1.58 -5.97 1.44
C TYR A 299 -2.06 -7.42 1.48
N LEU A 300 -1.44 -8.23 2.33
CA LEU A 300 -1.71 -9.65 2.41
C LEU A 300 -3.08 -9.95 3.05
N LEU A 301 -3.60 -9.03 3.87
CA LEU A 301 -4.93 -9.12 4.48
C LEU A 301 -6.06 -8.68 3.53
N SER A 302 -5.79 -7.80 2.55
CA SER A 302 -6.84 -7.22 1.69
C SER A 302 -7.13 -8.02 0.42
N THR A 303 -6.23 -8.92 -0.01
CA THR A 303 -6.36 -9.65 -1.29
C THR A 303 -7.62 -10.53 -1.40
N THR A 304 -8.31 -10.80 -0.29
CA THR A 304 -9.53 -11.61 -0.23
C THR A 304 -10.82 -10.79 -0.05
N GLN A 305 -10.76 -9.50 0.32
CA GLN A 305 -11.94 -8.75 0.77
C GLN A 305 -11.92 -7.27 0.37
N LEU A 306 -11.90 -6.98 -0.93
CA LEU A 306 -12.17 -5.61 -1.39
C LEU A 306 -13.65 -5.31 -1.15
N GLN A 307 -13.96 -4.65 -0.03
CA GLN A 307 -15.33 -4.31 0.34
C GLN A 307 -15.84 -3.16 -0.54
N ILE A 308 -16.61 -3.51 -1.58
CA ILE A 308 -17.17 -2.55 -2.54
C ILE A 308 -17.96 -1.44 -1.84
N GLN A 309 -18.65 -1.76 -0.75
CA GLN A 309 -19.46 -0.80 0.02
C GLN A 309 -18.60 0.33 0.61
N SER A 310 -17.49 -0.01 1.29
CA SER A 310 -16.58 0.97 1.88
C SER A 310 -15.88 1.81 0.81
N MET A 311 -15.57 1.20 -0.34
CA MET A 311 -15.06 1.93 -1.52
C MET A 311 -16.07 2.95 -2.06
N ILE A 312 -17.34 2.57 -2.20
CA ILE A 312 -18.40 3.49 -2.66
C ILE A 312 -18.56 4.65 -1.67
N ALA A 313 -18.61 4.37 -0.36
CA ALA A 313 -18.73 5.39 0.66
C ALA A 313 -17.52 6.37 0.64
N TRP A 314 -16.30 5.84 0.46
CA TRP A 314 -15.09 6.64 0.33
C TRP A 314 -15.10 7.53 -0.92
N ILE A 315 -15.46 6.96 -2.08
CA ILE A 315 -15.61 7.71 -3.34
C ILE A 315 -16.68 8.78 -3.21
N PHE A 316 -17.81 8.48 -2.55
CA PHE A 316 -18.88 9.44 -2.32
C PHE A 316 -18.41 10.66 -1.51
N LEU A 317 -17.60 10.46 -0.46
CA LEU A 317 -16.97 11.56 0.27
C LEU A 317 -16.08 12.41 -0.64
N GLY A 318 -15.30 11.77 -1.51
CA GLY A 318 -14.48 12.46 -2.51
C GLY A 318 -15.30 13.28 -3.51
N LEU A 319 -16.37 12.70 -4.05
CA LEU A 319 -17.29 13.38 -4.96
C LEU A 319 -17.96 14.58 -4.27
N LEU A 320 -18.41 14.41 -3.03
CA LEU A 320 -18.98 15.50 -2.23
C LEU A 320 -17.96 16.62 -2.03
N ALA A 321 -16.71 16.30 -1.67
CA ALA A 321 -15.63 17.28 -1.54
C ALA A 321 -15.35 18.00 -2.88
N CYS A 322 -15.34 17.28 -4.00
CA CYS A 322 -15.17 17.84 -5.33
C CYS A 322 -16.30 18.82 -5.69
N VAL A 323 -17.56 18.44 -5.44
CA VAL A 323 -18.73 19.30 -5.64
C VAL A 323 -18.66 20.54 -4.75
N LEU A 324 -18.36 20.37 -3.46
CA LEU A 324 -18.20 21.48 -2.51
C LEU A 324 -17.02 22.41 -2.85
N SER A 325 -15.98 21.88 -3.49
CA SER A 325 -14.82 22.66 -3.96
C SER A 325 -15.16 23.51 -5.19
N SER A 326 -16.22 23.13 -5.91
CA SER A 326 -16.69 23.79 -7.13
C SER A 326 -17.87 24.74 -6.82
N HIS A 327 -18.63 24.46 -5.76
CA HIS A 327 -19.67 25.34 -5.28
C HIS A 327 -19.09 26.57 -4.57
N ARG A 328 -19.30 27.75 -5.16
CA ARG A 328 -19.07 29.03 -4.50
C ARG A 328 -19.89 29.10 -3.21
N PHE A 329 -19.22 29.21 -2.06
CA PHE A 329 -19.79 30.01 -0.98
C PHE A 329 -19.61 31.47 -1.38
N ARG A 330 -20.64 32.08 -1.95
CA ARG A 330 -20.74 33.55 -2.04
C ARG A 330 -20.62 34.10 -0.62
N LYS A 331 -19.42 34.50 -0.20
CA LYS A 331 -19.31 35.47 0.89
C LYS A 331 -19.77 36.79 0.29
N ARG A 332 -20.92 37.26 0.81
CA ARG A 332 -21.36 38.65 0.64
C ARG A 332 -20.39 39.57 1.35
#